data_AF-A0A285EHG4-F1
#
_entry.id   AF-A0A285EHG4-F1
#
_cell.length_a   1.000
_cell.length_b   1.000
_cell.length_c   1.000
_cell.angle_alpha   90.00
_cell.angle_beta   90.00
_cell.angle_gamma   90.00
#
_symmetry.space_group_name_H-M   'P 1'
#
loop_
_entity.id
_entity.type
_entity.pdbx_description
1 polymer ?
#
loop_
_entity_poly.entity_id
_entity_poly.type
_entity_poly.pdbx_seq_one_letter_code
_entity_poly.pdbx_strand_id
1 'polypeptide(L)'
;MTLVVDASAVLAALVDSGDEGTWVRRQVRGEALAAPGHLLVEVSGALRRAVLGGRLGRDVAILAHHDLVQLSVTSFPFEPLAPRVWALHPTVTAYAAAYVALAEELGAPLLTLDRRLARASGPACDFLLPA
;
A
#
# COMPACT_ATOMS: atom_id res chain seq x y z
N MET A 1 -13.52 10.27 1.19
CA MET A 1 -13.49 9.37 2.37
C MET A 1 -12.03 9.09 2.73
N THR A 2 -11.76 8.35 3.81
CA THR A 2 -10.40 7.90 4.12
C THR A 2 -10.15 6.59 3.42
N LEU A 3 -8.99 6.42 2.80
CA LEU A 3 -8.60 5.20 2.12
C LEU A 3 -7.21 4.77 2.58
N VAL A 4 -7.09 3.55 3.11
CA VAL A 4 -5.77 3.00 3.44
C VAL A 4 -5.16 2.42 2.17
N VAL A 5 -3.92 2.82 1.86
CA VAL A 5 -3.20 2.34 0.67
C VAL A 5 -1.97 1.55 1.07
N ASP A 6 -1.78 0.38 0.46
CA ASP A 6 -0.56 -0.39 0.66
C ASP A 6 0.54 -0.05 -0.38
N ALA A 7 1.73 -0.60 -0.14
CA ALA A 7 2.88 -0.37 -1.03
C ALA A 7 2.66 -0.91 -2.45
N SER A 8 1.87 -1.99 -2.62
CA SER A 8 1.61 -2.57 -3.94
C SER A 8 0.72 -1.67 -4.79
N ALA A 9 -0.32 -1.08 -4.20
CA ALA A 9 -1.18 -0.12 -4.86
C ALA A 9 -0.42 1.15 -5.21
N VAL A 10 0.32 1.74 -4.25
CA VAL A 10 1.09 2.97 -4.51
C VAL A 10 2.14 2.75 -5.59
N LEU A 11 2.85 1.62 -5.58
CA LEU A 11 3.80 1.29 -6.64
C LEU A 11 3.13 1.26 -8.02
N ALA A 12 2.01 0.55 -8.17
CA ALA A 12 1.29 0.48 -9.44
C ALA A 12 0.78 1.86 -9.89
N ALA A 13 0.29 2.69 -8.97
CA ALA A 13 -0.14 4.05 -9.30
C ALA A 13 0.99 4.87 -9.94
N LEU A 14 2.22 4.69 -9.45
CA LEU A 14 3.40 5.44 -9.86
C LEU A 14 4.04 4.93 -11.17
N VAL A 15 4.11 3.61 -11.37
CA VAL A 15 4.91 3.04 -12.47
C VAL A 15 4.15 2.18 -13.46
N ASP A 16 2.91 1.78 -13.16
CA ASP A 16 2.11 0.96 -14.07
C ASP A 16 1.20 1.83 -14.95
N SER A 17 1.48 1.80 -16.25
CA SER A 17 0.67 2.45 -17.29
C SER A 17 -0.49 1.57 -17.78
N GLY A 18 -0.58 0.33 -17.32
CA GLY A 18 -1.64 -0.61 -17.66
C GLY A 18 -2.94 -0.42 -16.86
N ASP A 19 -3.77 -1.46 -16.89
CA ASP A 19 -5.12 -1.45 -16.31
C ASP A 19 -5.10 -1.37 -14.78
N GLU A 20 -4.16 -2.05 -14.11
CA GLU A 20 -4.05 -2.02 -12.64
C GLU A 20 -3.66 -0.63 -12.15
N GLY A 21 -2.60 -0.04 -12.69
CA GLY A 21 -2.21 1.34 -12.37
C GLY A 21 -3.31 2.35 -12.68
N THR A 22 -4.01 2.19 -13.80
CA THR A 22 -5.15 3.06 -14.16
C THR A 22 -6.33 2.89 -13.21
N TRP A 23 -6.61 1.67 -12.77
CA TRP A 23 -7.64 1.39 -11.79
C TRP A 23 -7.28 1.99 -10.42
N VAL A 24 -6.05 1.80 -9.92
CA VAL A 24 -5.58 2.38 -8.66
C VAL A 24 -5.69 3.91 -8.69
N ARG A 25 -5.19 4.56 -9.76
CA ARG A 25 -5.27 6.01 -9.92
C ARG A 25 -6.71 6.54 -9.87
N ARG A 26 -7.70 5.75 -10.30
CA ARG A 26 -9.12 6.09 -10.16
C ARG A 26 -9.61 5.95 -8.73
N GLN A 27 -9.22 4.89 -8.01
CA GLN A 27 -9.64 4.68 -6.61
C GLN A 27 -9.11 5.75 -5.67
N VAL A 28 -7.87 6.22 -5.87
CA VAL A 28 -7.24 7.21 -4.98
C VAL A 28 -7.65 8.66 -5.27
N ARG A 29 -8.32 8.91 -6.42
CA ARG A 29 -8.64 10.27 -6.85
C ARG A 29 -9.69 10.89 -5.92
N GLY A 30 -9.30 11.97 -5.24
CA GLY A 30 -10.20 12.72 -4.34
C GLY A 30 -10.35 12.10 -2.95
N GLU A 31 -9.57 11.05 -2.64
CA GLU A 31 -9.57 10.40 -1.34
C GLU A 31 -8.50 10.96 -0.40
N ALA A 32 -8.77 10.92 0.90
CA ALA A 32 -7.76 11.19 1.93
C ALA A 32 -6.97 9.90 2.19
N LEU A 33 -5.75 9.84 1.67
CA LEU A 33 -4.92 8.63 1.77
C LEU A 33 -4.32 8.50 3.17
N ALA A 34 -4.37 7.29 3.73
CA ALA A 34 -3.75 6.93 4.99
C ALA A 34 -2.83 5.72 4.79
N ALA A 35 -1.72 5.66 5.52
CA ALA A 35 -0.84 4.50 5.54
C ALA A 35 0.01 4.45 6.82
N PRO A 36 0.53 3.28 7.21
CA PRO A 36 1.55 3.17 8.23
C PRO A 36 2.87 3.84 7.80
N GLY A 37 3.70 4.21 8.78
CA GLY A 37 4.95 4.93 8.55
C GLY A 37 5.99 4.24 7.67
N HIS A 38 5.86 2.94 7.40
CA HIS A 38 6.80 2.20 6.57
C HIS A 38 6.42 2.14 5.07
N LEU A 39 5.31 2.75 4.65
CA LEU A 39 4.88 2.78 3.24
C LEU A 39 5.98 3.28 2.30
N LEU A 40 6.52 4.47 2.57
CA LEU A 40 7.53 5.11 1.71
C LEU A 40 8.76 4.20 1.53
N VAL A 41 9.23 3.59 2.62
CA VAL A 41 10.38 2.69 2.62
C VAL A 41 10.09 1.43 1.80
N GLU A 42 8.91 0.85 1.94
CA GLU A 42 8.51 -0.32 1.16
C GLU A 42 8.45 -0.04 -0.34
N VAL A 43 7.83 1.08 -0.74
CA VAL A 43 7.73 1.47 -2.16
C VAL A 43 9.11 1.78 -2.74
N SER A 44 9.97 2.52 -2.02
CA SER A 44 11.36 2.75 -2.46
C SER A 44 12.14 1.44 -2.63
N GLY A 45 11.94 0.48 -1.73
CA GLY A 45 12.50 -0.87 -1.84
C GLY A 45 11.99 -1.62 -3.07
N ALA A 46 10.70 -1.49 -3.37
CA ALA A 46 10.08 -2.12 -4.54
C ALA A 46 10.57 -1.50 -5.86
N LEU A 47 10.68 -0.16 -5.94
CA LEU A 47 11.29 0.55 -7.07
C LEU A 47 12.73 0.07 -7.30
N ARG A 48 13.55 -0.01 -6.24
CA ARG A 48 14.92 -0.54 -6.32
C ARG A 48 14.94 -1.96 -6.89
N ARG A 49 14.08 -2.86 -6.39
CA ARG A 49 13.99 -4.25 -6.90
C ARG A 49 13.56 -4.30 -8.36
N ALA A 50 12.69 -3.40 -8.81
CA ALA A 50 12.26 -3.32 -10.20
C ALA A 50 13.39 -2.87 -11.13
N VAL A 51 14.18 -1.87 -10.72
CA VAL A 51 15.35 -1.39 -11.48
C VAL A 51 16.43 -2.47 -11.57
N LEU A 52 16.82 -3.07 -10.44
CA LEU A 52 17.85 -4.11 -10.44
C LEU A 52 17.43 -5.38 -11.19
N GLY A 53 16.12 -5.62 -11.29
CA GLY A 53 15.55 -6.71 -12.09
C GLY A 53 15.30 -6.37 -13.55
N GLY A 54 15.67 -5.18 -14.03
CA GLY A 54 15.48 -4.76 -15.43
C GLY A 54 14.02 -4.53 -15.85
N ARG A 55 13.08 -4.51 -14.90
CA ARG A 55 11.64 -4.30 -15.15
C ARG A 55 11.23 -2.83 -15.20
N LEU A 56 12.10 -1.94 -14.72
CA LEU A 56 11.86 -0.50 -14.67
C LEU A 56 13.16 0.23 -15.04
N GLY A 57 13.07 1.18 -15.96
CA GLY A 57 14.21 2.05 -16.30
C GLY A 57 14.61 2.92 -15.11
N ARG A 58 15.92 3.20 -14.97
CA ARG A 58 16.45 3.99 -13.85
C ARG A 58 15.82 5.38 -13.78
N ASP A 59 15.69 6.06 -14.92
CA ASP A 59 15.15 7.42 -14.97
C ASP A 59 13.66 7.45 -14.58
N VAL A 60 12.89 6.45 -15.01
CA VAL A 60 11.49 6.28 -14.61
C VAL A 60 11.39 6.05 -13.09
N ALA A 61 12.27 5.23 -12.52
CA ALA A 61 12.28 4.99 -11.08
C ALA A 61 12.66 6.24 -10.26
N ILE A 62 13.53 7.12 -10.79
CA ILE A 62 13.87 8.40 -10.16
C ILE A 62 12.64 9.31 -10.12
N LEU A 63 11.93 9.44 -11.25
CA LEU A 63 10.69 10.23 -11.30
C LEU A 63 9.62 9.66 -10.37
N ALA A 64 9.40 8.35 -10.40
CA ALA A 64 8.45 7.68 -9.51
C ALA A 64 8.80 7.86 -8.02
N HIS A 65 10.08 7.82 -7.67
CA HIS A 65 10.51 8.07 -6.29
C HIS A 65 10.33 9.54 -5.90
N HIS A 66 10.56 10.49 -6.81
CA HIS A 66 10.26 11.89 -6.56
C HIS A 66 8.77 12.08 -6.27
N ASP A 67 7.90 11.49 -7.09
CA ASP A 67 6.45 11.56 -6.94
C ASP A 67 5.96 10.87 -5.65
N LEU A 68 6.59 9.75 -5.27
CA LEU A 68 6.33 9.07 -3.99
C LEU A 68 6.54 9.99 -2.79
N VAL A 69 7.62 10.78 -2.78
CA VAL A 69 7.94 11.68 -1.66
C VAL A 69 6.99 12.89 -1.61
N GLN A 70 6.37 13.23 -2.73
CA GLN A 70 5.35 14.28 -2.82
C GLN A 70 3.91 13.75 -2.63
N LEU A 71 3.75 12.43 -2.44
CA LEU A 71 2.44 11.81 -2.25
C LEU A 71 1.76 12.37 -1.00
N SER A 72 0.56 12.92 -1.18
CA SER A 72 -0.27 13.39 -0.07
C SER A 72 -0.91 12.20 0.65
N VAL A 73 -0.20 11.64 1.63
CA VAL A 73 -0.65 10.54 2.49
C VAL A 73 -0.42 10.88 3.96
N THR A 74 -1.43 10.66 4.79
CA THR A 74 -1.30 10.77 6.24
C THR A 74 -0.64 9.51 6.77
N SER A 75 0.54 9.68 7.37
CA SER A 75 1.32 8.59 7.97
C SER A 75 0.91 8.37 9.42
N PHE A 76 0.70 7.10 9.80
CA PHE A 76 0.35 6.70 11.16
C PHE A 76 1.50 5.93 11.84
N PRO A 77 1.75 6.17 13.14
CA PRO A 77 2.77 5.46 13.91
C PRO A 77 2.43 3.98 14.09
N PHE A 78 3.44 3.16 14.33
CA PHE A 78 3.29 1.71 14.45
C PHE A 78 2.74 1.29 15.82
N GLU A 79 3.12 2.01 16.87
CA GLU A 79 2.89 1.63 18.27
C GLU A 79 1.41 1.38 18.59
N PRO A 80 0.44 2.22 18.13
CA PRO A 80 -0.98 1.94 18.35
C PRO A 80 -1.48 0.69 17.61
N LEU A 81 -0.88 0.36 16.46
CA LEU A 81 -1.27 -0.77 15.62
C LEU A 81 -0.65 -2.10 16.09
N ALA A 82 0.45 -2.04 16.84
CA ALA A 82 1.28 -3.18 17.21
C ALA A 82 0.51 -4.37 17.83
N PRO A 83 -0.46 -4.18 18.74
CA PRO A 83 -1.22 -5.31 19.29
C PRO A 83 -2.03 -6.05 18.21
N ARG A 84 -2.65 -5.30 17.30
CA ARG A 84 -3.44 -5.88 16.22
C ARG A 84 -2.57 -6.53 15.16
N VAL A 85 -1.43 -5.91 14.84
CA VAL A 85 -0.40 -6.49 13.98
C VAL A 85 0.06 -7.84 14.53
N TRP A 86 0.35 -7.93 15.83
CA TRP A 86 0.74 -9.18 16.46
C TRP A 86 -0.40 -10.21 16.43
N ALA A 87 -1.66 -9.82 16.65
CA ALA A 87 -2.78 -10.76 16.59
C ALA A 87 -2.95 -11.42 15.20
N LEU A 88 -2.51 -10.76 14.13
CA LEU A 88 -2.58 -11.26 12.75
C LEU A 88 -1.37 -12.13 12.33
N HIS A 89 -0.34 -12.27 13.18
CA HIS A 89 0.90 -12.97 12.85
C HIS A 89 0.76 -14.43 12.34
N PRO A 90 -0.27 -15.22 12.68
CA PRO A 90 -0.35 -16.60 12.17
C PRO A 90 -0.57 -16.67 10.66
N THR A 91 -1.11 -15.61 10.05
CA THR A 91 -1.63 -15.63 8.68
C THR A 91 -1.15 -14.45 7.84
N VAL A 92 -0.77 -13.34 8.48
CA VAL A 92 -0.38 -12.10 7.80
C VAL A 92 0.99 -11.65 8.30
N THR A 93 1.88 -11.26 7.38
CA THR A 93 3.19 -10.71 7.74
C THR A 93 3.02 -9.38 8.47
N ALA A 94 3.94 -9.02 9.39
CA ALA A 94 3.85 -7.77 10.13
C ALA A 94 3.71 -6.52 9.24
N TYR A 95 4.40 -6.51 8.09
CA TYR A 95 4.31 -5.44 7.08
C TYR A 95 2.88 -5.27 6.56
N ALA A 96 2.26 -6.35 6.07
CA ALA A 96 0.90 -6.33 5.55
C ALA A 96 -0.14 -6.11 6.66
N ALA A 97 0.08 -6.70 7.84
CA ALA A 97 -0.80 -6.59 8.99
C ALA A 97 -0.90 -5.16 9.52
N ALA A 98 0.13 -4.34 9.37
CA ALA A 98 0.07 -2.93 9.77
C ALA A 98 -0.88 -2.11 8.88
N TYR A 99 -0.98 -2.41 7.58
CA TYR A 99 -2.00 -1.78 6.72
C TYR A 99 -3.41 -2.25 7.10
N VAL A 100 -3.59 -3.55 7.37
CA VAL A 100 -4.87 -4.11 7.84
C VAL A 100 -5.29 -3.49 9.17
N ALA A 101 -4.39 -3.46 10.15
CA ALA A 101 -4.65 -2.87 11.47
C ALA A 101 -5.04 -1.40 11.37
N LEU A 102 -4.37 -0.63 10.49
CA LEU A 102 -4.73 0.77 10.27
C LEU A 102 -6.11 0.92 9.60
N ALA A 103 -6.41 0.07 8.61
CA ALA A 103 -7.72 0.07 7.94
C ALA A 103 -8.86 -0.24 8.91
N GLU A 104 -8.66 -1.23 9.78
CA GLU A 104 -9.61 -1.57 10.84
C GLU A 104 -9.78 -0.44 11.86
N GLU A 105 -8.68 0.17 12.33
CA GLU A 105 -8.71 1.27 13.30
C GLU A 105 -9.45 2.51 12.75
N LEU A 106 -9.25 2.82 11.47
CA LEU A 106 -9.88 3.96 10.82
C LEU A 106 -11.30 3.66 10.30
N GLY A 107 -11.76 2.41 10.37
CA GLY A 107 -13.01 1.98 9.73
C GLY A 107 -13.02 2.26 8.22
N ALA A 108 -11.86 2.14 7.58
CA ALA A 108 -11.64 2.51 6.19
C ALA A 108 -11.27 1.27 5.35
N PRO A 109 -11.58 1.25 4.04
CA PRO A 109 -11.15 0.17 3.18
C PRO A 109 -9.63 0.20 2.93
N LEU A 110 -9.06 -0.98 2.69
CA LEU A 110 -7.67 -1.18 2.29
C LEU A 110 -7.57 -1.41 0.78
N LEU A 111 -7.00 -0.44 0.06
CA LEU A 111 -6.61 -0.56 -1.34
C LEU A 111 -5.28 -1.32 -1.45
N THR A 112 -5.32 -2.49 -2.06
CA THR A 112 -4.16 -3.37 -2.25
C THR A 112 -4.24 -4.08 -3.60
N LEU A 113 -3.10 -4.53 -4.11
CA LEU A 113 -3.02 -5.48 -5.23
C LEU A 113 -2.65 -6.90 -4.74
N ASP A 114 -2.42 -7.09 -3.45
CA ASP A 114 -2.15 -8.39 -2.85
C ASP A 114 -3.44 -9.17 -2.62
N ARG A 115 -3.84 -9.95 -3.62
CA ARG A 115 -4.99 -10.86 -3.53
C ARG A 115 -4.83 -11.95 -2.47
N ARG A 116 -3.61 -12.26 -2.01
CA ARG A 116 -3.39 -13.24 -0.93
C ARG A 116 -3.73 -12.63 0.42
N LEU A 117 -3.36 -11.35 0.63
CA LEU A 117 -3.72 -10.62 1.83
C LEU A 117 -5.24 -10.58 2.03
N ALA A 118 -6.00 -10.24 0.98
CA ALA A 118 -7.46 -10.19 1.03
C ALA A 118 -8.14 -11.55 1.27
N ARG A 119 -7.42 -12.66 1.09
CA ARG A 119 -7.89 -14.02 1.33
C ARG A 119 -7.37 -14.60 2.64
N ALA A 120 -6.48 -13.91 3.34
CA ALA A 120 -5.95 -14.36 4.61
C ALA A 120 -7.07 -14.39 5.66
N SER A 121 -7.05 -15.36 6.56
CA SER A 121 -7.94 -15.36 7.72
C SER A 121 -7.43 -14.37 8.76
N GLY A 122 -8.32 -13.62 9.40
CA GLY A 122 -7.97 -12.70 10.49
C GLY A 122 -8.30 -11.23 10.22
N PRO A 123 -7.94 -10.66 9.05
CA PRO A 123 -8.38 -9.32 8.65
C PRO A 123 -9.90 -9.18 8.70
N ALA A 124 -10.37 -8.03 9.18
CA ALA A 124 -11.78 -7.68 9.31
C ALA A 124 -12.15 -6.38 8.56
N CYS A 125 -11.17 -5.70 7.94
CA CYS A 125 -11.42 -4.55 7.08
C CYS A 125 -11.91 -4.96 5.68
N ASP A 126 -12.60 -4.04 5.01
CA ASP A 126 -12.93 -4.17 3.59
C ASP A 126 -11.68 -4.04 2.71
N PHE A 127 -11.62 -4.82 1.64
CA PHE A 127 -10.55 -4.76 0.65
C PHE A 127 -11.06 -4.17 -0.67
N LEU A 128 -10.32 -3.21 -1.22
CA LEU A 128 -10.49 -2.77 -2.60
C LEU A 128 -9.42 -3.44 -3.46
N LEU A 129 -9.87 -4.25 -4.41
CA LEU A 129 -9.05 -5.01 -5.35
C LEU A 129 -9.57 -4.76 -6.78
N PRO A 130 -8.69 -4.78 -7.80
CA PRO A 130 -9.14 -4.87 -9.18
C PRO A 130 -9.87 -6.21 -9.40
N ALA A 131 -10.82 -6.19 -10.34
CA ALA A 131 -11.61 -7.38 -10.71
C ALA A 131 -10.76 -8.59 -11.13
#